data_AF-A0A960DQ45-F1
#
_entry.id   AF-A0A960DQ45-F1
#
_cell.length_a   1.000
_cell.length_b   1.000
_cell.length_c   1.000
_cell.angle_alpha   90.00
_cell.angle_beta   90.00
_cell.angle_gamma   90.00
#
_symmetry.space_group_name_H-M   'P 1'
#
loop_
_entity.id
_entity.type
_entity.pdbx_description
1 polymer ?
#
loop_
_entity_poly.entity_id
_entity_poly.type
_entity_poly.pdbx_seq_one_letter_code
_entity_poly.pdbx_strand_id
1 'polypeptide(L)'
;MNDSIGLYLNDIGKVSLLTAEEERELSRVIEAGREAAERLANGEKGAALKAAVARAAEAKDRFIRANLRLVVSIARRYPLPQGMDLLDLIQEGNLGLEHAVDKFDWRRGF
;
A
#
# COMPACT_ATOMS: atom_id res chain seq x y z
N MET A 1 -12.78 -2.86 26.13
CA MET A 1 -11.93 -3.86 25.44
C MET A 1 -12.51 -4.13 24.05
N ASN A 2 -12.38 -3.16 23.12
CA ASN A 2 -12.53 -3.32 21.66
C ASN A 2 -12.02 -2.07 20.89
N ASP A 3 -11.24 -1.19 21.54
CA ASP A 3 -10.88 0.12 20.99
C ASP A 3 -9.88 0.05 19.84
N SER A 4 -9.11 -1.03 19.72
CA SER A 4 -8.11 -1.19 18.67
C SER A 4 -8.73 -1.23 17.27
N ILE A 5 -9.84 -1.97 17.09
CA ILE A 5 -10.56 -2.04 15.81
C ILE A 5 -11.17 -0.68 15.48
N GLY A 6 -11.82 -0.04 16.46
CA GLY A 6 -12.46 1.26 16.28
C GLY A 6 -11.46 2.34 15.85
N LEU A 7 -10.30 2.40 16.53
CA LEU A 7 -9.22 3.33 16.19
C LEU A 7 -8.66 3.06 14.79
N TYR A 8 -8.41 1.79 14.44
CA TYR A 8 -7.94 1.40 13.12
C TYR A 8 -8.91 1.83 12.01
N LEU A 9 -10.21 1.54 12.17
CA LEU A 9 -11.24 1.91 11.19
C LEU A 9 -11.36 3.43 11.02
N ASN A 10 -11.22 4.19 12.11
CA ASN A 10 -11.22 5.64 12.07
C ASN A 10 -10.01 6.17 11.29
N ASP A 11 -8.82 5.62 11.49
CA ASP A 11 -7.60 6.08 10.84
C ASP A 11 -7.60 5.80 9.34
N ILE A 12 -8.00 4.60 8.92
CA ILE A 12 -8.12 4.28 7.48
C ILE A 12 -9.27 5.06 6.81
N GLY A 13 -10.27 5.48 7.59
CA GLY A 13 -11.40 6.29 7.11
C GLY A 13 -11.02 7.73 6.76
N LYS A 14 -9.93 8.26 7.34
CA LYS A 14 -9.43 9.63 7.08
C LYS A 14 -8.70 9.75 5.75
N VAL A 15 -8.28 8.62 5.16
CA VAL A 15 -7.52 8.61 3.91
C VAL A 15 -8.49 8.59 2.73
N SER A 16 -8.35 9.58 1.84
CA SER A 16 -9.14 9.66 0.61
C SER A 16 -8.86 8.46 -0.30
N LEU A 17 -9.91 7.97 -0.95
CA LEU A 17 -9.79 6.97 -2.01
C LEU A 17 -9.04 7.58 -3.20
N LEU A 18 -8.30 6.73 -3.91
CA LEU A 18 -7.61 7.13 -5.13
C LEU A 18 -8.55 7.07 -6.33
N THR A 19 -8.37 7.99 -7.25
CA THR A 19 -8.84 7.89 -8.62
C THR A 19 -7.86 7.07 -9.46
N ALA A 20 -8.33 6.53 -10.59
CA ALA A 20 -7.48 5.77 -11.51
C ALA A 20 -6.25 6.57 -12.01
N GLU A 21 -6.39 7.88 -12.19
CA GLU A 21 -5.27 8.75 -12.56
C GLU A 21 -4.25 8.91 -11.42
N GLU A 22 -4.71 9.00 -10.17
CA GLU A 22 -3.81 9.04 -9.02
C GLU A 22 -3.09 7.70 -8.81
N GLU A 23 -3.75 6.57 -9.03
CA GLU A 23 -3.12 5.26 -8.98
C GLU A 23 -2.01 5.14 -10.04
N ARG A 24 -2.26 5.61 -11.27
CA ARG A 24 -1.26 5.66 -12.33
C ARG A 24 -0.06 6.52 -11.93
N GLU A 25 -0.30 7.70 -11.38
CA GLU A 25 0.77 8.61 -10.98
C GLU A 25 1.61 8.04 -9.84
N LEU A 26 0.98 7.51 -8.80
CA LEU A 26 1.68 6.86 -7.69
C LEU A 26 2.51 5.66 -8.19
N SER A 27 1.95 4.87 -9.12
CA SER A 27 2.67 3.73 -9.71
C SER A 27 3.93 4.16 -10.45
N ARG A 28 3.88 5.26 -11.22
CA ARG A 28 5.05 5.82 -11.91
C ARG A 28 6.11 6.30 -10.92
N VAL A 29 5.72 6.96 -9.84
CA VAL A 29 6.65 7.41 -8.79
C VAL A 29 7.32 6.21 -8.11
N ILE A 30 6.56 5.15 -7.82
CA ILE A 30 7.07 3.90 -7.24
C ILE A 30 8.07 3.22 -8.18
N GLU A 31 7.74 3.09 -9.48
CA GLU A 31 8.63 2.54 -10.52
C GLU A 31 9.96 3.32 -10.57
N ALA A 32 9.88 4.65 -10.64
CA ALA A 32 11.07 5.52 -10.71
C ALA A 32 11.95 5.41 -9.44
N GLY A 33 11.36 5.29 -8.26
CA GLY A 33 12.12 5.07 -7.03
C GLY A 33 12.75 3.69 -6.93
N ARG A 34 12.12 2.64 -7.48
CA ARG A 34 12.72 1.30 -7.57
C ARG A 34 13.96 1.34 -8.46
N GLU A 35 13.87 1.95 -9.64
CA GLU A 35 15.04 2.12 -10.52
C GLU A 35 16.14 2.94 -9.82
N ALA A 36 15.77 4.01 -9.11
CA ALA A 36 16.74 4.81 -8.35
C ALA A 36 17.41 4.00 -7.22
N ALA A 37 16.67 3.12 -6.55
CA ALA A 37 17.21 2.23 -5.52
C ALA A 37 18.20 1.22 -6.10
N GLU A 38 17.89 0.62 -7.26
CA GLU A 38 18.80 -0.29 -7.97
C GLU A 38 20.10 0.39 -8.36
N ARG A 39 20.02 1.63 -8.89
CA ARG A 39 21.19 2.44 -9.22
C ARG A 39 22.06 2.76 -8.01
N LEU A 40 21.43 3.13 -6.88
CA LEU A 40 22.15 3.33 -5.60
C LEU A 40 22.83 2.03 -5.13
N ALA A 41 22.17 0.88 -5.29
CA ALA A 41 22.72 -0.42 -4.93
C ALA A 41 23.94 -0.80 -5.79
N ASN A 42 23.93 -0.37 -7.06
CA ASN A 42 25.05 -0.53 -7.99
C ASN A 42 26.20 0.47 -7.76
N GLY A 43 26.13 1.27 -6.70
CA GLY A 43 27.20 2.18 -6.28
C GLY A 43 27.11 3.59 -6.85
N GLU A 44 26.08 3.91 -7.64
CA GLU A 44 25.81 5.30 -8.02
C GLU A 44 25.46 6.12 -6.77
N LYS A 45 25.77 7.41 -6.81
CA LYS A 45 25.48 8.33 -5.71
C LYS A 45 24.86 9.60 -6.27
N GLY A 46 23.86 10.11 -5.58
CA GLY A 46 23.25 11.40 -5.92
C GLY A 46 22.10 11.73 -4.99
N ALA A 47 21.96 13.01 -4.64
CA ALA A 47 20.82 13.50 -3.87
C ALA A 47 19.48 13.23 -4.59
N ALA A 48 19.49 13.33 -5.94
CA ALA A 48 18.32 13.05 -6.76
C ALA A 48 17.83 11.60 -6.63
N LEU A 49 18.73 10.61 -6.64
CA LEU A 49 18.38 9.20 -6.48
C LEU A 49 17.78 8.93 -5.10
N LYS A 50 18.42 9.44 -4.04
CA LYS A 50 17.91 9.32 -2.67
C LYS A 50 16.52 9.96 -2.53
N ALA A 51 16.32 11.14 -3.13
CA ALA A 51 15.04 11.82 -3.12
C ALA A 51 13.96 11.06 -3.92
N ALA A 52 14.33 10.34 -4.99
CA ALA A 52 13.39 9.50 -5.73
C ALA A 52 12.95 8.27 -4.91
N VAL A 53 13.89 7.62 -4.20
CA VAL A 53 13.58 6.51 -3.30
C VAL A 53 12.64 6.96 -2.16
N ALA A 54 12.93 8.10 -1.54
CA ALA A 54 12.07 8.65 -0.49
C ALA A 54 10.66 8.95 -1.00
N ARG A 55 10.54 9.60 -2.17
CA ARG A 55 9.24 9.87 -2.81
C ARG A 55 8.47 8.61 -3.16
N ALA A 56 9.16 7.55 -3.61
CA ALA A 56 8.52 6.27 -3.87
C ALA A 56 8.01 5.58 -2.60
N ALA A 57 8.74 5.70 -1.48
CA ALA A 57 8.27 5.18 -0.20
C ALA A 57 6.98 5.89 0.26
N GLU A 58 6.93 7.23 0.15
CA GLU A 58 5.73 8.01 0.43
C GLU A 58 4.57 7.66 -0.51
N ALA A 59 4.85 7.50 -1.81
CA ALA A 59 3.85 7.11 -2.79
C ALA A 59 3.28 5.71 -2.51
N LYS A 60 4.12 4.75 -2.14
CA LYS A 60 3.72 3.40 -1.74
C LYS A 60 2.83 3.42 -0.49
N ASP A 61 3.23 4.15 0.54
CA ASP A 61 2.43 4.31 1.77
C ASP A 61 1.05 4.91 1.46
N ARG A 62 0.99 5.96 0.63
CA ARG A 62 -0.29 6.54 0.18
C ARG A 62 -1.14 5.52 -0.59
N PHE A 63 -0.54 4.77 -1.51
CA PHE A 63 -1.25 3.76 -2.32
C PHE A 63 -1.88 2.69 -1.42
N ILE A 64 -1.11 2.14 -0.48
CA ILE A 64 -1.56 1.12 0.47
C ILE A 64 -2.69 1.68 1.33
N ARG A 65 -2.47 2.85 1.97
CA ARG A 65 -3.44 3.44 2.89
C ARG A 65 -4.80 3.72 2.26
N ALA A 66 -4.82 4.20 1.03
CA ALA A 66 -6.07 4.43 0.31
C ALA A 66 -6.87 3.15 0.05
N ASN A 67 -6.19 2.00 0.03
CA ASN A 67 -6.77 0.68 -0.24
C ASN A 67 -7.04 -0.16 1.02
N LEU A 68 -6.65 0.28 2.23
CA LEU A 68 -6.92 -0.47 3.47
C LEU A 68 -8.43 -0.68 3.73
N ARG A 69 -9.27 0.27 3.28
CA ARG A 69 -10.73 0.14 3.37
C ARG A 69 -11.25 -1.04 2.56
N LEU A 70 -10.64 -1.32 1.40
CA LEU A 70 -10.98 -2.48 0.57
C LEU A 70 -10.68 -3.78 1.33
N VAL A 71 -9.51 -3.88 1.96
CA VAL A 71 -9.11 -5.05 2.76
C VAL A 71 -10.14 -5.35 3.83
N VAL A 72 -10.54 -4.35 4.61
CA VAL A 72 -11.60 -4.52 5.64
C VAL A 72 -12.92 -4.95 5.02
N SER A 73 -13.32 -4.36 3.89
CA SER A 73 -14.59 -4.68 3.23
C SER A 73 -14.64 -6.13 2.72
N ILE A 74 -13.48 -6.66 2.31
CA ILE A 74 -13.29 -8.05 1.85
C ILE A 74 -13.25 -8.96 3.08
N ALA A 75 -12.38 -8.70 4.06
CA ALA A 75 -12.20 -9.53 5.25
C ALA A 75 -13.52 -9.80 6.00
N ARG A 76 -14.39 -8.79 6.10
CA ARG A 76 -15.72 -8.93 6.73
C ARG A 76 -16.66 -9.94 6.05
N ARG A 77 -16.38 -10.33 4.80
CA ARG A 77 -17.19 -11.28 4.03
C ARG A 77 -16.66 -12.72 4.10
N TYR A 78 -15.46 -12.94 4.62
CA TYR A 78 -14.85 -14.27 4.69
C TYR A 78 -15.19 -14.96 6.03
N PRO A 79 -15.43 -16.27 6.01
CA PRO A 79 -15.55 -17.04 7.24
C PRO A 79 -14.21 -17.05 7.98
N LEU A 80 -14.24 -16.80 9.30
CA LEU A 80 -13.05 -16.83 10.13
C LEU A 80 -12.67 -18.29 10.46
N PRO A 81 -11.41 -18.70 10.23
CA PRO A 81 -10.89 -19.96 10.74
C PRO A 81 -11.03 -20.07 12.27
N GLN A 82 -11.12 -21.28 12.81
CA GLN A 82 -11.14 -21.47 14.26
C GLN A 82 -9.87 -20.90 14.90
N GLY A 83 -10.05 -20.04 15.90
CA GLY A 83 -8.95 -19.41 16.64
C GLY A 83 -8.36 -18.15 15.99
N MET A 84 -8.86 -17.72 14.84
CA MET A 84 -8.47 -16.47 14.18
C MET A 84 -9.51 -15.38 14.44
N ASP A 85 -9.06 -14.17 14.76
CA ASP A 85 -9.94 -13.02 14.87
C ASP A 85 -10.00 -12.19 13.57
N LEU A 86 -10.91 -11.20 13.53
CA LEU A 86 -11.05 -10.34 12.36
C LEU A 86 -9.80 -9.46 12.11
N LEU A 87 -9.10 -9.06 13.16
CA LEU A 87 -7.88 -8.27 13.02
C LEU A 87 -6.79 -9.10 12.36
N ASP A 88 -6.61 -10.36 12.75
CA ASP A 88 -5.66 -11.27 12.14
C ASP A 88 -5.90 -11.38 10.62
N LEU A 89 -7.17 -11.58 10.21
CA LEU A 89 -7.52 -11.65 8.80
C LEU A 89 -7.28 -10.32 8.05
N ILE A 90 -7.55 -9.17 8.70
CA ILE A 90 -7.26 -7.85 8.14
C ILE A 90 -5.74 -7.69 7.96
N GLN A 91 -4.94 -8.12 8.93
CA GLN A 91 -3.49 -8.02 8.87
C GLN A 91 -2.91 -8.86 7.73
N GLU A 92 -3.38 -10.10 7.55
CA GLU A 92 -3.02 -10.93 6.39
C GLU A 92 -3.42 -10.27 5.06
N GLY A 93 -4.62 -9.69 5.01
CA GLY A 93 -5.08 -8.93 3.84
C GLY A 93 -4.23 -7.69 3.54
N ASN A 94 -3.78 -6.98 4.57
CA ASN A 94 -2.90 -5.81 4.46
C ASN A 94 -1.52 -6.21 3.92
N LEU A 95 -0.97 -7.33 4.37
CA LEU A 95 0.27 -7.90 3.82
C LEU A 95 0.08 -8.25 2.35
N GLY A 96 -1.03 -8.91 2.00
CA GLY A 96 -1.36 -9.22 0.61
C GLY A 96 -1.46 -7.97 -0.27
N LEU A 97 -2.09 -6.90 0.25
CA LEU A 97 -2.19 -5.61 -0.43
C LEU A 97 -0.81 -4.97 -0.66
N GLU A 98 0.05 -4.95 0.34
CA GLU A 98 1.41 -4.40 0.19
C GLU A 98 2.18 -5.09 -0.95
N HIS A 99 2.14 -6.43 -0.99
CA HIS A 99 2.76 -7.20 -2.06
C HIS A 99 2.12 -6.97 -3.43
N ALA A 100 0.80 -6.71 -3.46
CA ALA A 100 0.09 -6.39 -4.69
C ALA A 100 0.54 -5.03 -5.25
N VAL A 101 0.71 -4.02 -4.40
CA VAL A 101 1.22 -2.69 -4.79
C VAL A 101 2.62 -2.79 -5.38
N ASP A 102 3.51 -3.63 -4.82
CA ASP A 102 4.87 -3.84 -5.35
C ASP A 102 4.92 -4.44 -6.76
N LYS A 103 3.82 -5.07 -7.19
CA LYS A 103 3.68 -5.78 -8.47
C LYS A 103 2.63 -5.15 -9.38
N PHE A 104 2.01 -4.05 -8.95
CA PHE A 104 0.93 -3.43 -9.69
C PHE A 104 1.44 -2.86 -11.01
N ASP A 105 0.77 -3.22 -12.11
CA ASP A 105 1.09 -2.73 -13.45
C ASP A 105 -0.05 -1.84 -13.94
N TRP A 106 0.15 -0.54 -13.82
CA TRP A 106 -0.82 0.49 -14.21
C TRP A 106 -1.11 0.53 -15.71
N ARG A 107 -0.29 -0.12 -16.55
CA ARG A 107 -0.43 -0.15 -18.01
C ARG A 107 -1.45 -1.18 -18.48
N ARG A 108 -1.85 -2.10 -17.60
CA ARG A 108 -2.77 -3.19 -17.94
C ARG A 108 -4.24 -2.77 -18.02
N GLY A 109 -4.57 -1.53 -17.65
CA GLY A 109 -5.89 -0.94 -17.84
C GLY A 109 -7.01 -1.77 -17.20
N PHE A 110 -7.15 -1.67 -15.88
CA PHE A 110 -8.29 -2.20 -15.13
C PHE A 110 -9.27 -1.08 -14.78
#